data_AF-A0A8S3ZSM2-F1
#
_entry.id   AF-A0A8S3ZSM2-F1
#
_cell.length_a   1.000
_cell.length_b   1.000
_cell.length_c   1.000
_cell.angle_alpha   90.00
_cell.angle_beta   90.00
_cell.angle_gamma   90.00
#
_symmetry.space_group_name_H-M   'P 1'
#
loop_
_entity.id
_entity.type
_entity.pdbx_description
1 polymer ?
#
loop_
_entity_poly.entity_id
_entity_poly.type
_entity_poly.pdbx_seq_one_letter_code
_entity_poly.pdbx_strand_id
1 'polypeptide(L)'
;YTLVHLALRFQREDMLAILLTATDAAAKATKRLPCMACPDTATDIRRQVVASLRQRKGDFPISFLTDCVTFSLPADIEDLARHIQEQLFDEILDRGVQNELEVEEAIINWSIELTERLGSRLYALWNRTAGDCLLDSVLQATWGVFDLDNSLRRALADSLREGAMNFYPRWKEYESMQAESLHFTLDESQWQHDWALLLSLASQPGTSLEQMHIFALAHILRRPIIVYGVKYVKSFRGETIGFARFQGVYLPLLWESSFCWKNPVALGYTRGHFSALVTMEMDMDDGIGAGANTDSSDEEQVAYLPLVDCEGKLLQVHFLSASEIGREEAVLKEWLHCQKTKGGLLVAVQCLGKRPVAVKQMVDEWLDHYRRLQTQPAALSIKSTFSSDGESDDE
;
A
#
# COMPACT_ATOMS: atom_id res chain seq x y z
N TYR A 1 -4.33 35.03 20.13
CA TYR A 1 -4.93 34.85 18.79
C TYR A 1 -4.40 33.55 18.20
N THR A 2 -5.27 32.62 17.78
CA THR A 2 -4.83 31.38 17.12
C THR A 2 -4.40 31.66 15.67
N LEU A 3 -3.66 30.75 15.03
CA LEU A 3 -3.28 30.87 13.62
C LEU A 3 -4.52 31.01 12.71
N VAL A 4 -5.62 30.33 13.03
CA VAL A 4 -6.93 30.50 12.36
C VAL A 4 -7.45 31.93 12.53
N HIS A 5 -7.39 32.50 13.74
CA HIS A 5 -7.79 33.89 13.97
C HIS A 5 -6.91 34.89 13.23
N LEU A 6 -5.61 34.61 13.08
CA LEU A 6 -4.70 35.45 12.30
C LEU A 6 -4.99 35.33 10.80
N ALA A 7 -5.24 34.12 10.29
CA ALA A 7 -5.59 33.89 8.90
C ALA A 7 -6.92 34.57 8.51
N LEU A 8 -7.95 34.51 9.37
CA LEU A 8 -9.20 35.27 9.19
C LEU A 8 -8.97 36.78 9.22
N ARG A 9 -8.18 37.26 10.19
CA ARG A 9 -7.91 38.70 10.37
C ARG A 9 -7.15 39.30 9.19
N PHE A 10 -6.29 38.52 8.53
CA PHE A 10 -5.47 38.96 7.40
C PHE A 10 -5.97 38.46 6.04
N GLN A 11 -7.19 37.91 5.96
CA GLN A 11 -7.81 37.43 4.71
C GLN A 11 -6.93 36.46 3.92
N ARG A 12 -6.23 35.55 4.63
CA ARG A 12 -5.37 34.52 4.04
C ARG A 12 -6.17 33.23 3.86
N GLU A 13 -7.05 33.23 2.87
CA GLU A 13 -7.93 32.09 2.53
C GLU A 13 -7.14 30.81 2.19
N ASP A 14 -5.96 30.97 1.58
CA ASP A 14 -4.98 29.91 1.30
C ASP A 14 -4.51 29.20 2.57
N MET A 15 -4.16 29.96 3.61
CA MET A 15 -3.76 29.40 4.90
C MET A 15 -4.95 28.93 5.72
N LEU A 16 -6.12 29.56 5.55
CA LEU A 16 -7.32 29.17 6.26
C LEU A 16 -7.75 27.75 5.88
N ALA A 17 -7.72 27.40 4.59
CA ALA A 17 -8.05 26.06 4.11
C ALA A 17 -7.12 24.98 4.71
N ILE A 18 -5.82 25.26 4.79
CA ILE A 18 -4.80 24.38 5.38
C ILE A 18 -4.99 24.26 6.90
N LEU A 19 -5.26 25.38 7.58
CA LEU A 19 -5.46 25.39 9.03
C LEU A 19 -6.79 24.74 9.43
N LEU A 20 -7.84 24.88 8.60
CA LEU A 20 -9.14 24.25 8.81
C LEU A 20 -9.08 22.74 8.57
N THR A 21 -8.39 22.28 7.51
CA THR A 21 -8.11 20.84 7.32
C THR A 21 -7.25 20.27 8.44
N ALA A 22 -6.29 21.04 8.98
CA ALA A 22 -5.52 20.63 10.15
C ALA A 22 -6.36 20.55 11.43
N THR A 23 -7.38 21.42 11.59
CA THR A 23 -8.31 21.36 12.74
C THR A 23 -9.41 20.31 12.60
N ASP A 24 -9.93 20.04 11.41
CA ASP A 24 -10.87 18.92 11.17
C ASP A 24 -10.17 17.56 11.35
N ALA A 25 -8.87 17.50 11.05
CA ALA A 25 -8.03 16.35 11.38
C ALA A 25 -7.84 16.16 12.90
N ALA A 26 -8.04 17.20 13.72
CA ALA A 26 -7.93 17.09 15.18
C ALA A 26 -9.16 16.42 15.84
N ALA A 27 -10.29 16.30 15.12
CA ALA A 27 -11.47 15.55 15.57
C ALA A 27 -11.42 14.04 15.24
N LYS A 28 -10.45 13.62 14.41
CA LYS A 28 -10.13 12.21 14.12
C LYS A 28 -8.83 11.87 14.87
N ALA A 29 -8.61 10.60 15.23
CA ALA A 29 -7.36 10.17 15.83
C ALA A 29 -6.17 10.70 15.02
N THR A 30 -5.25 11.41 15.67
CA THR A 30 -4.10 12.03 15.01
C THR A 30 -3.22 10.92 14.44
N LYS A 31 -3.14 10.82 13.11
CA LYS A 31 -2.39 9.75 12.44
C LYS A 31 -0.90 9.85 12.78
N ARG A 32 -0.29 8.71 13.10
CA ARG A 32 1.11 8.63 13.55
C ARG A 32 1.80 7.41 12.93
N LEU A 33 2.34 7.59 11.73
CA LEU A 33 3.15 6.57 11.06
C LEU A 33 4.62 6.65 11.49
N PRO A 34 5.41 5.57 11.34
CA PRO A 34 6.84 5.58 11.64
C PRO A 34 7.59 6.74 10.96
N CYS A 35 7.32 6.97 9.68
CA CYS A 35 7.95 8.05 8.92
C CYS A 35 7.54 9.47 9.33
N MET A 36 6.39 9.61 10.00
CA MET A 36 5.92 10.89 10.56
C MET A 36 6.51 11.14 11.95
N ALA A 37 6.76 10.07 12.72
CA ALA A 37 7.39 10.14 14.03
C ALA A 37 8.89 10.48 13.93
N CYS A 38 9.57 10.02 12.87
CA CYS A 38 11.02 10.20 12.67
C CYS A 38 11.33 10.83 11.30
N PRO A 39 11.04 12.14 11.10
CA PRO A 39 11.12 12.78 9.78
C PRO A 39 12.54 12.83 9.20
N ASP A 40 13.57 12.94 10.04
CA ASP A 40 14.97 12.97 9.61
C ASP A 40 15.40 11.60 9.08
N THR A 41 15.17 10.53 9.84
CA THR A 41 15.42 9.14 9.41
C THR A 41 14.62 8.79 8.16
N ALA A 42 13.36 9.21 8.08
CA ALA A 42 12.54 9.01 6.87
C ALA A 42 13.13 9.72 5.64
N THR A 43 13.75 10.89 5.83
CA THR A 43 14.44 11.63 4.76
C THR A 43 15.68 10.89 4.28
N ASP A 44 16.46 10.32 5.19
CA ASP A 44 17.64 9.53 4.83
C ASP A 44 17.26 8.21 4.13
N ILE A 45 16.15 7.56 4.55
CA ILE A 45 15.59 6.41 3.83
C ILE A 45 15.24 6.80 2.39
N ARG A 46 14.54 7.92 2.16
CA ARG A 46 14.22 8.38 0.80
C ARG A 46 15.45 8.64 -0.05
N ARG A 47 16.51 9.22 0.53
CA ARG A 47 17.80 9.40 -0.15
C ARG A 47 18.44 8.06 -0.53
N GLN A 48 18.35 7.05 0.34
CA GLN A 48 18.84 5.70 0.04
C GLN A 48 18.05 5.05 -1.11
N VAL A 49 16.71 5.19 -1.12
CA VAL A 49 15.86 4.72 -2.24
C VAL A 49 16.27 5.37 -3.56
N VAL A 50 16.49 6.69 -3.57
CA VAL A 50 16.99 7.38 -4.77
C VAL A 50 18.38 6.90 -5.15
N ALA A 51 19.25 6.67 -4.18
CA ALA A 51 20.61 6.17 -4.41
C ALA A 51 20.65 4.73 -4.92
N SER A 52 19.61 3.92 -4.70
CA SER A 52 19.48 2.56 -5.25
C SER A 52 18.77 2.51 -6.60
N LEU A 53 18.17 3.62 -7.04
CA LEU A 53 17.59 3.75 -8.37
C LEU A 53 18.70 3.82 -9.43
N ARG A 54 18.58 2.98 -10.47
CA ARG A 54 19.49 2.88 -11.61
C ARG A 54 18.70 2.93 -12.89
N GLN A 55 19.34 3.35 -13.98
CA GLN A 55 18.74 3.31 -15.31
C GLN A 55 19.36 2.19 -16.12
N ARG A 56 18.54 1.39 -16.79
CA ARG A 56 19.03 0.37 -17.72
C ARG A 56 19.60 1.03 -18.97
N LYS A 57 20.69 0.48 -19.50
CA LYS A 57 21.24 0.88 -20.80
C LYS A 57 20.69 -0.03 -21.91
N GLY A 58 20.51 0.52 -23.11
CA GLY A 58 20.08 -0.22 -24.30
C GLY A 58 18.61 -0.01 -24.64
N ASP A 59 18.00 -1.01 -25.27
CA ASP A 59 16.69 -0.93 -25.91
C ASP A 59 15.49 -0.96 -24.93
N PHE A 60 15.72 -0.85 -23.62
CA PHE A 60 14.64 -0.66 -22.66
C PHE A 60 15.15 0.21 -21.50
N PRO A 61 15.29 1.53 -21.72
CA PRO A 61 16.03 2.44 -20.84
C PRO A 61 15.21 2.90 -19.62
N ILE A 62 14.55 1.97 -18.92
CA ILE A 62 13.73 2.33 -17.76
C ILE A 62 14.55 2.35 -16.46
N SER A 63 14.03 3.09 -15.48
CA SER A 63 14.56 3.08 -14.12
C SER A 63 14.23 1.76 -13.42
N PHE A 64 15.12 1.31 -12.54
CA PHE A 64 14.92 0.13 -11.70
C PHE A 64 15.66 0.25 -10.36
N LEU A 65 15.10 -0.33 -9.30
CA LEU A 65 15.71 -0.38 -7.98
C LEU A 65 16.68 -1.57 -7.87
N THR A 66 17.77 -1.40 -7.13
CA THR A 66 18.73 -2.49 -6.86
C THR A 66 18.42 -3.28 -5.60
N ASP A 67 17.58 -2.72 -4.74
CA ASP A 67 17.27 -3.28 -3.42
C ASP A 67 15.83 -3.80 -3.38
N CYS A 68 15.62 -4.91 -2.67
CA CYS A 68 14.29 -5.49 -2.45
C CYS A 68 13.96 -5.43 -0.96
N VAL A 69 13.14 -4.46 -0.57
CA VAL A 69 12.71 -4.26 0.81
C VAL A 69 11.19 -4.43 0.88
N THR A 70 10.71 -5.11 1.91
CA THR A 70 9.29 -5.29 2.22
C THR A 70 9.06 -4.80 3.64
N PHE A 71 8.05 -3.96 3.84
CA PHE A 71 7.69 -3.46 5.17
C PHE A 71 6.65 -4.38 5.83
N SER A 72 6.86 -4.66 7.11
CA SER A 72 5.99 -5.43 7.99
C SER A 72 5.82 -4.68 9.31
N LEU A 73 4.64 -4.80 9.92
CA LEU A 73 4.44 -4.33 11.30
C LEU A 73 5.27 -5.19 12.27
N PRO A 74 5.94 -4.60 13.26
CA PRO A 74 6.76 -5.34 14.22
C PRO A 74 5.92 -6.20 15.16
N ALA A 75 6.43 -7.40 15.48
CA ALA A 75 5.82 -8.34 16.40
C ALA A 75 5.70 -7.75 17.82
N ASP A 76 6.65 -6.90 18.23
CA ASP A 76 6.65 -6.13 19.49
C ASP A 76 5.36 -5.32 19.78
N ILE A 77 4.47 -5.14 18.79
CA ILE A 77 3.13 -4.57 19.02
C ILE A 77 2.30 -5.49 19.94
N GLU A 78 2.47 -6.81 19.83
CA GLU A 78 1.75 -7.80 20.64
C GLU A 78 2.11 -7.72 22.13
N ASP A 79 3.31 -7.26 22.46
CA ASP A 79 3.77 -7.00 23.84
C ASP A 79 3.11 -5.79 24.52
N LEU A 80 2.47 -4.91 23.73
CA LEU A 80 1.83 -3.71 24.26
C LEU A 80 0.52 -4.05 24.95
N ALA A 81 0.12 -3.25 25.95
CA ALA A 81 -1.19 -3.39 26.58
C ALA A 81 -2.31 -3.17 25.55
N ARG A 82 -3.41 -3.93 25.65
CA ARG A 82 -4.49 -3.94 24.65
C ARG A 82 -5.03 -2.54 24.26
N HIS A 83 -5.21 -1.64 25.24
CA HIS A 83 -5.67 -0.28 24.97
C HIS A 83 -4.64 0.57 24.20
N ILE A 84 -3.34 0.29 24.38
CA ILE A 84 -2.25 0.92 23.62
C ILE A 84 -2.17 0.33 22.21
N GLN A 85 -2.36 -0.99 22.05
CA GLN A 85 -2.48 -1.61 20.73
C GLN A 85 -3.64 -1.00 19.93
N GLU A 86 -4.81 -0.85 20.57
CA GLU A 86 -5.99 -0.23 19.95
C GLU A 86 -5.69 1.21 19.51
N GLN A 87 -5.07 2.02 20.39
CA GLN A 87 -4.62 3.37 20.05
C GLN A 87 -3.62 3.37 18.87
N LEU A 88 -2.60 2.53 18.92
CA LEU A 88 -1.59 2.40 17.87
C LEU A 88 -2.24 2.06 16.52
N PHE A 89 -3.13 1.08 16.50
CA PHE A 89 -3.84 0.70 15.28
C PHE A 89 -4.76 1.80 14.76
N ASP A 90 -5.39 2.60 15.63
CA ASP A 90 -6.18 3.77 15.22
C ASP A 90 -5.31 4.86 14.59
N GLU A 91 -4.07 5.02 15.06
CA GLU A 91 -3.12 6.02 14.57
C GLU A 91 -2.38 5.60 13.28
N ILE A 92 -2.10 4.30 13.07
CA ILE A 92 -1.35 3.81 11.90
C ILE A 92 -2.24 3.29 10.77
N LEU A 93 -3.41 2.69 11.06
CA LEU A 93 -4.26 2.06 10.04
C LEU A 93 -5.32 3.00 9.48
N ASP A 94 -5.73 2.73 8.24
CA ASP A 94 -6.99 3.26 7.72
C ASP A 94 -8.14 2.31 8.04
N ARG A 95 -8.85 2.59 9.14
CA ARG A 95 -10.01 1.79 9.58
C ARG A 95 -11.13 1.75 8.54
N GLY A 96 -11.29 2.80 7.74
CA GLY A 96 -12.33 2.87 6.71
C GLY A 96 -12.01 1.93 5.56
N VAL A 97 -10.78 2.00 5.04
CA VAL A 97 -10.28 1.09 4.00
C VAL A 97 -10.27 -0.36 4.50
N GLN A 98 -9.81 -0.60 5.73
CA GLN A 98 -9.80 -1.94 6.33
C GLN A 98 -11.22 -2.51 6.39
N ASN A 99 -12.20 -1.74 6.87
CA ASN A 99 -13.59 -2.19 6.98
C ASN A 99 -14.20 -2.50 5.61
N GLU A 100 -13.98 -1.64 4.61
CA GLU A 100 -14.52 -1.83 3.26
C GLU A 100 -13.93 -3.08 2.59
N LEU A 101 -12.60 -3.26 2.64
CA LEU A 101 -11.93 -4.40 2.02
C LEU A 101 -12.18 -5.72 2.75
N GLU A 102 -12.30 -5.72 4.08
CA GLU A 102 -12.40 -6.95 4.87
C GLU A 102 -13.84 -7.34 5.19
N VAL A 103 -14.66 -6.39 5.64
CA VAL A 103 -16.01 -6.66 6.18
C VAL A 103 -17.09 -6.45 5.12
N GLU A 104 -17.05 -5.33 4.39
CA GLU A 104 -18.11 -4.99 3.44
C GLU A 104 -18.04 -5.82 2.15
N GLU A 105 -16.83 -6.03 1.61
CA GLU A 105 -16.63 -6.63 0.29
C GLU A 105 -15.86 -7.97 0.33
N ALA A 106 -15.35 -8.40 1.49
CA ALA A 106 -14.62 -9.66 1.68
C ALA A 106 -13.48 -9.88 0.66
N ILE A 107 -12.72 -8.82 0.36
CA ILE A 107 -11.61 -8.80 -0.60
C ILE A 107 -10.30 -9.25 0.05
N ILE A 108 -10.05 -8.82 1.28
CA ILE A 108 -8.89 -9.21 2.08
C ILE A 108 -9.34 -9.96 3.34
N ASN A 109 -8.44 -10.74 3.94
CA ASN A 109 -8.63 -11.38 5.25
C ASN A 109 -9.86 -12.31 5.38
N TRP A 110 -10.50 -12.71 4.27
CA TRP A 110 -11.68 -13.58 4.25
C TRP A 110 -11.36 -15.05 4.59
N SER A 111 -10.10 -15.47 4.48
CA SER A 111 -9.67 -16.85 4.77
C SER A 111 -9.05 -16.94 6.17
N ILE A 112 -9.74 -17.65 7.07
CA ILE A 112 -9.25 -18.01 8.41
C ILE A 112 -7.94 -18.81 8.34
N GLU A 113 -7.75 -19.62 7.29
CA GLU A 113 -6.49 -20.35 7.08
C GLU A 113 -5.32 -19.38 6.89
N LEU A 114 -5.49 -18.34 6.08
CA LEU A 114 -4.43 -17.37 5.82
C LEU A 114 -4.21 -16.44 7.00
N THR A 115 -5.28 -15.92 7.60
CA THR A 115 -5.18 -14.91 8.65
C THR A 115 -4.73 -15.48 9.99
N GLU A 116 -5.49 -16.43 10.55
CA GLU A 116 -5.29 -16.91 11.92
C GLU A 116 -4.26 -18.04 12.00
N ARG A 117 -4.24 -18.97 11.03
CA ARG A 117 -3.36 -20.15 11.11
C ARG A 117 -1.98 -19.92 10.52
N LEU A 118 -1.89 -19.12 9.46
CA LEU A 118 -0.63 -18.81 8.76
C LEU A 118 -0.13 -17.39 9.05
N GLY A 119 -0.75 -16.67 10.00
CA GLY A 119 -0.31 -15.34 10.44
C GLY A 119 -0.25 -14.28 9.34
N SER A 120 -0.95 -14.49 8.22
CA SER A 120 -0.83 -13.66 7.00
C SER A 120 -1.93 -12.62 6.90
N ARG A 121 -2.40 -12.11 8.05
CA ARG A 121 -3.39 -11.04 8.11
C ARG A 121 -2.82 -9.76 7.50
N LEU A 122 -3.58 -9.14 6.60
CA LEU A 122 -3.23 -7.88 5.95
C LEU A 122 -3.83 -6.68 6.68
N TYR A 123 -2.99 -5.67 6.89
CA TYR A 123 -3.33 -4.41 7.54
C TYR A 123 -3.18 -3.26 6.55
N ALA A 124 -4.25 -2.50 6.34
CA ALA A 124 -4.29 -1.33 5.48
C ALA A 124 -3.70 -0.13 6.24
N LEU A 125 -2.49 0.26 5.86
CA LEU A 125 -1.85 1.46 6.42
C LEU A 125 -2.58 2.71 5.96
N TRP A 126 -2.69 3.68 6.86
CA TRP A 126 -3.19 4.99 6.50
C TRP A 126 -2.25 5.68 5.52
N ASN A 127 -2.84 6.38 4.55
CA ASN A 127 -2.12 7.16 3.57
C ASN A 127 -2.75 8.55 3.46
N ARG A 128 -1.96 9.54 3.07
CA ARG A 128 -2.42 10.92 2.96
C ARG A 128 -3.32 11.08 1.73
N THR A 129 -4.42 11.80 1.89
CA THR A 129 -5.40 12.04 0.81
C THR A 129 -5.07 13.31 0.00
N ALA A 130 -3.79 13.52 -0.33
CA ALA A 130 -3.30 14.73 -1.02
C ALA A 130 -2.99 14.51 -2.51
N GLY A 131 -3.45 13.39 -3.09
CA GLY A 131 -2.94 12.86 -4.35
C GLY A 131 -1.76 11.90 -4.10
N ASP A 132 -1.20 11.33 -5.16
CA ASP A 132 0.00 10.45 -5.11
C ASP A 132 -0.12 9.14 -4.30
N CYS A 133 -1.32 8.79 -3.84
CA CYS A 133 -1.56 7.65 -2.95
C CYS A 133 -0.99 6.31 -3.45
N LEU A 134 -0.93 6.07 -4.77
CA LEU A 134 -0.30 4.86 -5.33
C LEU A 134 1.19 4.78 -4.98
N LEU A 135 1.92 5.88 -5.17
CA LEU A 135 3.38 5.94 -4.97
C LEU A 135 3.73 5.90 -3.49
N ASP A 136 2.94 6.63 -2.69
CA ASP A 136 3.03 6.58 -1.24
C ASP A 136 2.79 5.16 -0.73
N SER A 137 1.74 4.47 -1.22
CA SER A 137 1.43 3.11 -0.79
C SER A 137 2.52 2.11 -1.17
N VAL A 138 3.13 2.28 -2.36
CA VAL A 138 4.27 1.46 -2.78
C VAL A 138 5.47 1.66 -1.87
N LEU A 139 5.85 2.91 -1.56
CA LEU A 139 6.96 3.19 -0.65
C LEU A 139 6.66 2.81 0.81
N GLN A 140 5.40 2.86 1.23
CA GLN A 140 4.97 2.38 2.55
C GLN A 140 5.10 0.85 2.65
N ALA A 141 4.60 0.11 1.66
CA ALA A 141 4.66 -1.35 1.64
C ALA A 141 6.08 -1.92 1.48
N THR A 142 7.06 -1.06 1.16
CA THR A 142 8.46 -1.43 0.95
C THR A 142 9.37 -0.84 2.04
N TRP A 143 9.59 0.47 2.06
CA TRP A 143 10.48 1.16 3.01
C TRP A 143 9.78 1.81 4.20
N GLY A 144 8.45 1.77 4.28
CA GLY A 144 7.68 2.39 5.37
C GLY A 144 7.64 3.92 5.31
N VAL A 145 7.87 4.53 4.14
CA VAL A 145 7.91 5.99 3.94
C VAL A 145 6.97 6.44 2.81
N PHE A 146 6.70 7.74 2.72
CA PHE A 146 5.96 8.36 1.60
C PHE A 146 6.89 8.85 0.48
N ASP A 147 6.39 9.07 -0.73
CA ASP A 147 7.13 9.70 -1.84
C ASP A 147 7.06 11.24 -1.74
N LEU A 148 7.51 11.79 -0.60
CA LEU A 148 7.43 13.24 -0.34
C LEU A 148 8.19 14.07 -1.37
N ASP A 149 9.30 13.54 -1.88
CA ASP A 149 10.21 14.23 -2.81
C ASP A 149 9.86 13.96 -4.29
N ASN A 150 8.72 13.30 -4.56
CA ASN A 150 8.26 12.89 -5.89
C ASN A 150 9.35 12.19 -6.71
N SER A 151 10.21 11.42 -6.04
CA SER A 151 11.36 10.80 -6.69
C SER A 151 10.92 9.54 -7.42
N LEU A 152 10.03 8.74 -6.79
CA LEU A 152 9.43 7.60 -7.46
C LEU A 152 8.45 8.06 -8.56
N ARG A 153 7.71 9.15 -8.33
CA ARG A 153 6.85 9.76 -9.36
C ARG A 153 7.62 10.15 -10.62
N ARG A 154 8.75 10.84 -10.44
CA ARG A 154 9.63 11.23 -11.57
C ARG A 154 10.20 10.01 -12.28
N ALA A 155 10.71 9.04 -11.53
CA ALA A 155 11.21 7.78 -12.10
C ALA A 155 10.14 7.05 -12.93
N LEU A 156 8.89 7.05 -12.48
CA LEU A 156 7.74 6.50 -13.19
C LEU A 156 7.46 7.26 -14.49
N ALA A 157 7.35 8.60 -14.42
CA ALA A 157 7.08 9.44 -15.58
C ALA A 157 8.17 9.30 -16.66
N ASP A 158 9.44 9.32 -16.25
CA ASP A 158 10.59 9.17 -17.14
C ASP A 158 10.61 7.76 -17.76
N SER A 159 10.39 6.72 -16.95
CA SER A 159 10.38 5.33 -17.45
C SER A 159 9.25 5.07 -18.45
N LEU A 160 8.05 5.62 -18.24
CA LEU A 160 6.94 5.49 -19.19
C LEU A 160 7.23 6.20 -20.52
N ARG A 161 7.87 7.38 -20.45
CA ARG A 161 8.24 8.17 -21.63
C ARG A 161 9.36 7.53 -22.43
N GLU A 162 10.43 7.13 -21.76
CA GLU A 162 11.63 6.56 -22.39
C GLU A 162 11.41 5.10 -22.83
N GLY A 163 10.64 4.33 -22.06
CA GLY A 163 10.24 2.95 -22.36
C GLY A 163 8.98 2.82 -23.22
N ALA A 164 8.49 3.91 -23.81
CA ALA A 164 7.20 3.95 -24.51
C ALA A 164 7.11 2.90 -25.63
N MET A 165 8.20 2.61 -26.34
CA MET A 165 8.20 1.62 -27.42
C MET A 165 7.91 0.18 -26.96
N ASN A 166 8.14 -0.13 -25.68
CA ASN A 166 7.85 -1.45 -25.09
C ASN A 166 6.50 -1.44 -24.35
N PHE A 167 6.20 -0.33 -23.66
CA PHE A 167 4.99 -0.19 -22.88
C PHE A 167 3.74 0.05 -23.73
N TYR A 168 3.82 0.89 -24.77
CA TYR A 168 2.67 1.23 -25.61
C TYR A 168 2.05 0.00 -26.31
N PRO A 169 2.81 -0.93 -26.92
CA PRO A 169 2.21 -2.13 -27.51
C PRO A 169 1.45 -2.98 -26.49
N ARG A 170 2.01 -3.17 -25.29
CA ARG A 170 1.36 -3.91 -24.20
C ARG A 170 0.08 -3.22 -23.72
N TRP A 171 0.14 -1.90 -23.53
CA TRP A 171 -1.02 -1.10 -23.13
C TRP A 171 -2.12 -1.15 -24.19
N LYS A 172 -1.77 -0.95 -25.47
CA LYS A 172 -2.71 -0.95 -26.58
C LYS A 172 -3.40 -2.31 -26.74
N GLU A 173 -2.63 -3.41 -26.66
CA GLU A 173 -3.19 -4.76 -26.72
C GLU A 173 -4.19 -4.99 -25.58
N TYR A 174 -3.82 -4.59 -24.35
CA TYR A 174 -4.68 -4.69 -23.18
C TYR A 174 -5.99 -3.90 -23.31
N GLU A 175 -5.92 -2.63 -23.73
CA GLU A 175 -7.14 -1.82 -23.93
C GLU A 175 -7.95 -2.25 -25.16
N SER A 176 -7.31 -2.78 -26.20
CA SER A 176 -8.01 -3.30 -27.39
C SER A 176 -8.89 -4.50 -27.03
N MET A 177 -8.39 -5.44 -26.24
CA MET A 177 -9.19 -6.59 -25.77
C MET A 177 -10.44 -6.14 -24.99
N GLN A 178 -10.32 -5.03 -24.25
CA GLN A 178 -11.41 -4.48 -23.46
C GLN A 178 -12.41 -3.72 -24.33
N ALA A 179 -11.93 -2.94 -25.30
CA ALA A 179 -12.79 -2.29 -26.30
C ALA A 179 -13.58 -3.33 -27.13
N GLU A 180 -12.94 -4.42 -27.53
CA GLU A 180 -13.55 -5.53 -28.26
C GLU A 180 -14.65 -6.22 -27.43
N SER A 181 -14.44 -6.38 -26.12
CA SER A 181 -15.46 -6.91 -25.20
C SER A 181 -16.72 -6.04 -25.12
N LEU A 182 -16.58 -4.76 -25.46
CA LEU A 182 -17.66 -3.76 -25.53
C LEU A 182 -18.12 -3.51 -26.98
N HIS A 183 -17.66 -4.32 -27.94
CA HIS A 183 -18.00 -4.26 -29.36
C HIS A 183 -17.67 -2.93 -30.05
N PHE A 184 -16.57 -2.28 -29.67
CA PHE A 184 -16.03 -1.13 -30.40
C PHE A 184 -14.53 -1.24 -30.65
N THR A 185 -14.03 -0.42 -31.58
CA THR A 185 -12.60 -0.32 -31.90
C THR A 185 -12.22 1.16 -31.99
N LEU A 186 -10.95 1.45 -31.71
CA LEU A 186 -10.39 2.80 -31.78
C LEU A 186 -9.41 2.89 -32.96
N ASP A 187 -9.38 4.05 -33.61
CA ASP A 187 -8.39 4.33 -34.66
C ASP A 187 -7.01 4.68 -34.07
N GLU A 188 -5.98 4.69 -34.92
CA GLU A 188 -4.61 4.96 -34.46
C GLU A 188 -4.45 6.34 -33.80
N SER A 189 -5.19 7.36 -34.26
CA SER A 189 -5.07 8.71 -33.69
C SER A 189 -5.66 8.78 -32.29
N GLN A 190 -6.75 8.06 -32.03
CA GLN A 190 -7.34 7.94 -30.70
C GLN A 190 -6.37 7.21 -29.75
N TRP A 191 -5.76 6.12 -30.19
CA TRP A 191 -4.76 5.42 -29.37
C TRP A 191 -3.56 6.29 -28.99
N GLN A 192 -3.06 7.08 -29.94
CA GLN A 192 -1.94 7.99 -29.68
C GLN A 192 -2.36 9.12 -28.73
N HIS A 193 -3.60 9.61 -28.84
CA HIS A 193 -4.14 10.63 -27.95
C HIS A 193 -4.27 10.10 -26.51
N ASP A 194 -4.91 8.95 -26.33
CA ASP A 194 -5.11 8.34 -25.02
C ASP A 194 -3.78 7.98 -24.35
N TRP A 195 -2.82 7.47 -25.13
CA TRP A 195 -1.46 7.24 -24.64
C TRP A 195 -0.77 8.52 -24.17
N ALA A 196 -0.90 9.62 -24.94
CA ALA A 196 -0.33 10.91 -24.55
C ALA A 196 -0.96 11.46 -23.26
N LEU A 197 -2.28 11.28 -23.08
CA LEU A 197 -2.97 11.61 -21.83
C LEU A 197 -2.41 10.80 -20.66
N LEU A 198 -2.27 9.48 -20.83
CA LEU A 198 -1.71 8.58 -19.82
C LEU A 198 -0.30 9.02 -19.39
N LEU A 199 0.59 9.34 -20.34
CA LEU A 199 1.93 9.87 -20.04
C LEU A 199 1.90 11.20 -19.26
N SER A 200 0.89 12.04 -19.52
CA SER A 200 0.74 13.33 -18.86
C SER A 200 0.36 13.19 -17.38
N LEU A 201 -0.39 12.14 -17.01
CA LEU A 201 -0.80 11.87 -15.64
C LEU A 201 0.44 11.68 -14.74
N ALA A 202 1.35 10.78 -15.10
CA ALA A 202 2.58 10.55 -14.35
C ALA A 202 3.43 11.82 -14.15
N SER A 203 3.43 12.71 -15.15
CA SER A 203 4.24 13.93 -15.15
C SER A 203 3.69 15.06 -14.26
N GLN A 204 2.41 15.00 -13.87
CA GLN A 204 1.74 16.03 -13.07
C GLN A 204 1.55 15.55 -11.63
N PRO A 205 2.24 16.11 -10.62
CA PRO A 205 2.06 15.72 -9.21
C PRO A 205 0.60 15.78 -8.75
N GLY A 206 0.18 14.81 -7.94
CA GLY A 206 -1.15 14.77 -7.35
C GLY A 206 -2.27 14.26 -8.27
N THR A 207 -2.02 14.03 -9.57
CA THR A 207 -3.04 13.42 -10.45
C THR A 207 -3.18 11.91 -10.20
N SER A 208 -4.41 11.42 -10.39
CA SER A 208 -4.74 10.01 -10.28
C SER A 208 -4.01 9.19 -11.34
N LEU A 209 -3.46 8.05 -10.92
CA LEU A 209 -2.73 7.12 -11.77
C LEU A 209 -3.59 5.89 -12.08
N GLU A 210 -3.37 5.34 -13.27
CA GLU A 210 -4.10 4.19 -13.83
C GLU A 210 -3.29 2.89 -13.78
N GLN A 211 -3.89 1.78 -14.24
CA GLN A 211 -3.33 0.41 -14.19
C GLN A 211 -1.95 0.32 -14.85
N MET A 212 -1.75 1.06 -15.95
CA MET A 212 -0.48 1.08 -16.66
C MET A 212 0.67 1.65 -15.82
N HIS A 213 0.37 2.56 -14.90
CA HIS A 213 1.35 3.11 -13.96
C HIS A 213 1.75 2.07 -12.92
N ILE A 214 0.82 1.21 -12.48
CA ILE A 214 1.13 0.09 -11.58
C ILE A 214 2.00 -0.94 -12.31
N PHE A 215 1.70 -1.23 -13.57
CA PHE A 215 2.52 -2.10 -14.41
C PHE A 215 3.94 -1.55 -14.55
N ALA A 216 4.11 -0.27 -14.90
CA ALA A 216 5.43 0.36 -14.96
C ALA A 216 6.15 0.38 -13.60
N LEU A 217 5.43 0.63 -12.50
CA LEU A 217 6.00 0.54 -11.15
C LEU A 217 6.51 -0.87 -10.84
N ALA A 218 5.80 -1.94 -11.21
CA ALA A 218 6.31 -3.31 -11.02
C ALA A 218 7.67 -3.52 -11.71
N HIS A 219 7.89 -2.89 -12.87
CA HIS A 219 9.18 -2.92 -13.57
C HIS A 219 10.26 -2.12 -12.86
N ILE A 220 9.92 -0.94 -12.32
CA ILE A 220 10.84 -0.11 -11.53
C ILE A 220 11.24 -0.83 -10.24
N LEU A 221 10.29 -1.46 -9.55
CA LEU A 221 10.56 -2.26 -8.36
C LEU A 221 11.22 -3.61 -8.68
N ARG A 222 11.26 -4.02 -9.96
CA ARG A 222 11.66 -5.37 -10.43
C ARG A 222 10.99 -6.49 -9.64
N ARG A 223 9.75 -6.30 -9.20
CA ARG A 223 8.99 -7.30 -8.44
C ARG A 223 7.49 -7.15 -8.69
N PRO A 224 6.71 -8.23 -8.59
CA PRO A 224 5.26 -8.19 -8.75
C PRO A 224 4.55 -7.26 -7.77
N ILE A 225 3.44 -6.67 -8.21
CA ILE A 225 2.49 -5.93 -7.37
C ILE A 225 1.13 -6.64 -7.45
N ILE A 226 0.55 -6.96 -6.30
CA ILE A 226 -0.79 -7.53 -6.16
C ILE A 226 -1.70 -6.43 -5.62
N VAL A 227 -2.77 -6.14 -6.35
CA VAL A 227 -3.78 -5.16 -5.93
C VAL A 227 -5.05 -5.91 -5.54
N TYR A 228 -5.47 -5.74 -4.30
CA TYR A 228 -6.75 -6.18 -3.76
C TYR A 228 -7.67 -4.96 -3.72
N GLY A 229 -8.79 -4.97 -4.44
CA GLY A 229 -9.58 -3.75 -4.53
C GLY A 229 -11.00 -3.97 -4.98
N VAL A 230 -11.84 -3.00 -4.63
CA VAL A 230 -13.26 -3.05 -4.97
C VAL A 230 -13.45 -3.14 -6.47
N LYS A 231 -14.39 -3.99 -6.88
CA LYS A 231 -14.74 -4.17 -8.29
C LYS A 231 -15.37 -2.90 -8.86
N TYR A 232 -16.20 -2.24 -8.07
CA TYR A 232 -16.95 -1.05 -8.44
C TYR A 232 -16.59 0.13 -7.54
N VAL A 233 -16.40 1.31 -8.14
CA VAL A 233 -16.25 2.55 -7.39
C VAL A 233 -17.64 3.10 -7.06
N LYS A 234 -17.90 3.29 -5.77
CA LYS A 234 -19.17 3.84 -5.27
C LYS A 234 -19.04 5.34 -5.00
N SER A 235 -20.13 6.07 -5.19
CA SER A 235 -20.27 7.48 -4.80
C SER A 235 -20.38 7.62 -3.28
N PHE A 236 -20.30 8.85 -2.78
CA PHE A 236 -20.56 9.13 -1.35
C PHE A 236 -21.98 8.75 -0.91
N ARG A 237 -22.92 8.55 -1.87
CA ARG A 237 -24.28 8.08 -1.63
C ARG A 237 -24.43 6.56 -1.77
N GLY A 238 -23.34 5.84 -2.06
CA GLY A 238 -23.33 4.39 -2.25
C GLY A 238 -23.69 3.92 -3.67
N GLU A 239 -23.91 4.83 -4.62
CA GLU A 239 -24.26 4.49 -6.00
C GLU A 239 -23.03 4.05 -6.80
N THR A 240 -23.15 3.02 -7.64
CA THR A 240 -22.03 2.59 -8.49
C THR A 240 -21.77 3.62 -9.59
N ILE A 241 -20.59 4.26 -9.54
CA ILE A 241 -20.15 5.26 -10.53
C ILE A 241 -19.43 4.60 -11.71
N GLY A 242 -18.67 3.53 -11.44
CA GLY A 242 -17.87 2.90 -12.48
C GLY A 242 -17.14 1.67 -12.03
N PHE A 243 -16.47 1.03 -12.98
CA PHE A 243 -15.70 -0.18 -12.76
C PHE A 243 -14.24 0.21 -12.47
N ALA A 244 -13.70 -0.23 -11.34
CA ALA A 244 -12.36 0.18 -10.88
C ALA A 244 -11.23 -0.43 -11.73
N ARG A 245 -11.38 -1.68 -12.20
CA ARG A 245 -10.38 -2.42 -13.00
C ARG A 245 -8.99 -2.58 -12.37
N PHE A 246 -8.80 -2.24 -11.10
CA PHE A 246 -7.47 -2.27 -10.48
C PHE A 246 -7.10 -3.63 -9.87
N GLN A 247 -8.07 -4.41 -9.38
CA GLN A 247 -7.81 -5.70 -8.75
C GLN A 247 -7.07 -6.64 -9.71
N GLY A 248 -6.00 -7.27 -9.23
CA GLY A 248 -5.22 -8.22 -10.01
C GLY A 248 -3.73 -8.19 -9.69
N VAL A 249 -2.97 -8.92 -10.51
CA VAL A 249 -1.53 -9.07 -10.41
C VAL A 249 -0.85 -8.34 -11.56
N TYR A 250 0.12 -7.50 -11.23
CA TYR A 250 0.94 -6.73 -12.16
C TYR A 250 2.36 -7.29 -12.12
N LEU A 251 2.76 -7.94 -13.22
CA LEU A 251 4.05 -8.61 -13.35
C LEU A 251 5.00 -7.74 -14.18
N PRO A 252 6.31 -7.71 -13.86
CA PRO A 252 7.29 -6.96 -14.64
C PRO A 252 7.69 -7.67 -15.96
N LEU A 253 6.70 -7.98 -16.81
CA LEU A 253 6.81 -8.86 -17.99
C LEU A 253 7.75 -8.38 -19.10
N LEU A 254 8.19 -7.11 -19.07
CA LEU A 254 9.16 -6.57 -20.03
C LEU A 254 10.61 -6.80 -19.58
N TRP A 255 10.82 -7.34 -18.37
CA TRP A 255 12.10 -7.87 -17.95
C TRP A 255 12.24 -9.36 -18.25
N GLU A 256 13.47 -9.86 -18.14
CA GLU A 256 13.68 -11.30 -17.94
C GLU A 256 13.32 -11.66 -16.50
N SER A 257 12.59 -12.78 -16.29
CA SER A 257 12.16 -13.21 -14.95
C SER A 257 13.34 -13.36 -13.97
N SER A 258 14.50 -13.82 -14.44
CA SER A 258 15.75 -13.93 -13.65
C SER A 258 16.29 -12.59 -13.15
N PHE A 259 15.89 -11.47 -13.75
CA PHE A 259 16.27 -10.13 -13.29
C PHE A 259 15.34 -9.59 -12.19
N CYS A 260 14.21 -10.26 -11.93
CA CYS A 260 13.19 -9.80 -11.02
C CYS A 260 13.14 -10.63 -9.72
N TRP A 261 12.75 -9.98 -8.63
CA TRP A 261 12.42 -10.67 -7.39
C TRP A 261 11.02 -11.25 -7.46
N LYS A 262 10.86 -12.47 -6.98
CA LYS A 262 9.57 -13.17 -6.90
C LYS A 262 8.75 -12.82 -5.65
N ASN A 263 9.25 -11.90 -4.84
CA ASN A 263 8.61 -11.41 -3.62
C ASN A 263 7.60 -10.31 -4.02
N PRO A 264 6.28 -10.44 -3.85
CA PRO A 264 5.30 -9.42 -4.27
C PRO A 264 5.14 -8.26 -3.27
N VAL A 265 4.62 -7.12 -3.74
CA VAL A 265 4.06 -6.04 -2.90
C VAL A 265 2.53 -6.13 -2.93
N ALA A 266 1.85 -5.93 -1.80
CA ALA A 266 0.38 -5.92 -1.73
C ALA A 266 -0.17 -4.50 -1.52
N LEU A 267 -1.17 -4.13 -2.31
CA LEU A 267 -1.86 -2.83 -2.24
C LEU A 267 -3.37 -3.03 -2.13
N GLY A 268 -4.03 -2.19 -1.36
CA GLY A 268 -5.48 -2.06 -1.27
C GLY A 268 -5.96 -0.95 -2.19
N TYR A 269 -7.13 -1.11 -2.82
CA TYR A 269 -7.78 -0.05 -3.58
C TYR A 269 -9.26 0.10 -3.22
N THR A 270 -9.64 1.26 -2.70
CA THR A 270 -11.04 1.63 -2.41
C THR A 270 -11.31 3.08 -2.81
N ARG A 271 -12.51 3.36 -3.33
CA ARG A 271 -13.02 4.73 -3.58
C ARG A 271 -12.04 5.71 -4.24
N GLY A 272 -11.20 5.25 -5.18
CA GLY A 272 -10.21 6.11 -5.85
C GLY A 272 -8.90 6.31 -5.09
N HIS A 273 -8.63 5.50 -4.07
CA HIS A 273 -7.50 5.64 -3.16
C HIS A 273 -6.75 4.32 -2.98
N PHE A 274 -5.42 4.38 -2.99
CA PHE A 274 -4.54 3.26 -2.71
C PHE A 274 -4.05 3.29 -1.26
N SER A 275 -3.94 2.11 -0.66
CA SER A 275 -3.31 1.91 0.66
C SER A 275 -2.30 0.77 0.59
N ALA A 276 -1.21 0.86 1.35
CA ALA A 276 -0.32 -0.28 1.54
C ALA A 276 -1.03 -1.37 2.36
N LEU A 277 -0.98 -2.62 1.89
CA LEU A 277 -1.43 -3.78 2.66
C LEU A 277 -0.18 -4.53 3.15
N VAL A 278 0.05 -4.52 4.45
CA VAL A 278 1.24 -5.11 5.07
C VAL A 278 0.83 -6.19 6.06
N THR A 279 1.72 -7.15 6.29
CA THR A 279 1.53 -8.15 7.36
C THR A 279 2.22 -7.72 8.65
N MET A 280 1.95 -8.45 9.73
CA MET A 280 2.67 -8.35 10.98
C MET A 280 3.73 -9.45 11.05
N GLU A 281 4.87 -9.12 11.64
CA GLU A 281 5.85 -10.11 12.04
C GLU A 281 5.28 -11.02 13.12
N MET A 282 5.81 -12.24 13.20
CA MET A 282 5.43 -13.24 14.19
C MET A 282 6.62 -13.43 15.11
N ASP A 283 6.38 -13.48 16.42
CA ASP A 283 7.41 -13.85 17.37
C ASP A 283 7.77 -15.33 17.16
N MET A 284 8.95 -15.57 16.60
CA MET A 284 9.49 -16.91 16.41
C MET A 284 10.06 -17.52 17.71
N ASP A 285 9.68 -16.99 18.89
CA ASP A 285 10.15 -17.46 20.21
C ASP A 285 9.21 -18.52 20.84
N ASP A 286 8.56 -19.34 20.01
CA ASP A 286 7.84 -20.52 20.49
C ASP A 286 8.81 -21.71 20.67
N GLY A 287 9.61 -21.65 21.74
CA GLY A 287 9.88 -22.80 22.62
C GLY A 287 10.24 -24.16 22.00
N ILE A 288 11.32 -24.27 21.20
CA ILE A 288 12.04 -25.54 21.06
C ILE A 288 13.19 -25.54 22.07
N GLY A 289 12.96 -26.28 23.16
CA GLY A 289 13.84 -26.38 24.31
C GLY A 289 15.30 -26.72 23.96
N ALA A 290 16.17 -26.39 24.89
CA ALA A 290 17.56 -26.80 24.90
C ALA A 290 17.71 -28.30 24.57
N GLY A 291 18.12 -28.61 23.34
CA GLY A 291 18.42 -29.99 22.96
C GLY A 291 18.34 -30.27 21.46
N ALA A 292 19.51 -30.54 20.88
CA ALA A 292 19.73 -31.31 19.65
C ALA A 292 19.43 -30.64 18.29
N ASN A 293 20.43 -29.89 17.80
CA ASN A 293 20.99 -29.94 16.45
C ASN A 293 20.14 -30.60 15.33
N THR A 294 19.45 -29.77 14.54
CA THR A 294 19.22 -29.99 13.10
C THR A 294 19.31 -28.63 12.42
N ASP A 295 20.07 -28.55 11.33
CA ASP A 295 20.40 -27.34 10.55
C ASP A 295 19.27 -26.30 10.47
N SER A 296 19.25 -25.33 11.39
CA SER A 296 18.32 -24.21 11.35
C SER A 296 18.86 -23.17 10.37
N SER A 297 18.59 -23.38 9.08
CA SER A 297 18.61 -22.27 8.12
C SER A 297 17.76 -21.15 8.69
N ASP A 298 18.27 -19.91 8.69
CA ASP A 298 17.53 -18.68 8.94
C ASP A 298 16.09 -18.80 8.37
N GLU A 299 15.09 -19.16 9.17
CA GLU A 299 13.71 -19.30 8.69
C GLU A 299 13.17 -17.88 8.50
N GLU A 300 13.38 -17.35 7.28
CA GLU A 300 12.79 -16.08 6.88
C GLU A 300 11.28 -16.18 7.07
N GLN A 301 10.73 -15.30 7.89
CA GLN A 301 9.30 -15.23 8.09
C GLN A 301 8.61 -14.96 6.75
N VAL A 302 7.52 -15.68 6.48
CA VAL A 302 6.75 -15.53 5.25
C VAL A 302 5.30 -15.15 5.52
N ALA A 303 4.72 -14.45 4.56
CA ALA A 303 3.29 -14.20 4.45
C ALA A 303 2.73 -14.86 3.18
N TYR A 304 1.48 -15.29 3.24
CA TYR A 304 0.77 -15.94 2.14
C TYR A 304 -0.31 -15.01 1.60
N LEU A 305 -0.10 -14.51 0.39
CA LEU A 305 -1.00 -13.57 -0.29
C LEU A 305 -1.90 -14.33 -1.28
N PRO A 306 -3.24 -14.32 -1.13
CA PRO A 306 -4.12 -15.05 -2.02
C PRO A 306 -4.05 -14.54 -3.47
N LEU A 307 -3.89 -15.46 -4.42
CA LEU A 307 -3.97 -15.20 -5.86
C LEU A 307 -5.36 -15.51 -6.43
N VAL A 308 -6.32 -15.76 -5.54
CA VAL A 308 -7.74 -16.00 -5.83
C VAL A 308 -8.60 -15.09 -4.97
N ASP A 309 -9.83 -14.82 -5.42
CA ASP A 309 -10.84 -14.16 -4.59
C ASP A 309 -11.51 -15.15 -3.60
N CYS A 310 -12.45 -14.66 -2.80
CA CYS A 310 -13.18 -15.46 -1.81
C CYS A 310 -14.06 -16.56 -2.42
N GLU A 311 -14.34 -16.52 -3.73
CA GLU A 311 -15.04 -17.55 -4.49
C GLU A 311 -14.07 -18.58 -5.09
N GLY A 312 -12.76 -18.39 -4.91
CA GLY A 312 -11.71 -19.25 -5.46
C GLY A 312 -11.38 -18.95 -6.93
N LYS A 313 -11.90 -17.86 -7.50
CA LYS A 313 -11.57 -17.44 -8.86
C LYS A 313 -10.22 -16.75 -8.89
N LEU A 314 -9.39 -17.13 -9.86
CA LEU A 314 -8.07 -16.55 -10.07
C LEU A 314 -8.15 -15.02 -10.30
N LEU A 315 -7.28 -14.28 -9.62
CA LEU A 315 -7.11 -12.85 -9.85
C LEU A 315 -6.64 -12.59 -11.29
N GLN A 316 -7.12 -11.50 -11.89
CA GLN A 316 -6.69 -11.08 -13.22
C GLN A 316 -5.18 -10.82 -13.22
N VAL A 317 -4.48 -11.33 -14.24
CA VAL A 317 -3.11 -10.91 -14.53
C VAL A 317 -3.16 -9.82 -15.59
N HIS A 318 -2.71 -8.62 -15.24
CA HIS A 318 -2.81 -7.44 -16.11
C HIS A 318 -1.73 -7.45 -17.20
N PHE A 319 -2.05 -6.87 -18.36
CA PHE A 319 -1.13 -6.66 -19.50
C PHE A 319 -0.50 -7.94 -20.09
N LEU A 320 -1.18 -9.08 -19.97
CA LEU A 320 -0.83 -10.28 -20.73
C LEU A 320 -1.05 -10.03 -22.23
N SER A 321 -0.12 -10.53 -23.04
CA SER A 321 -0.27 -10.62 -24.49
C SER A 321 -1.22 -11.74 -24.88
N ALA A 322 -1.72 -11.73 -26.12
CA ALA A 322 -2.53 -12.78 -26.69
C ALA A 322 -1.89 -14.18 -26.58
N SER A 323 -0.56 -14.26 -26.55
CA SER A 323 0.17 -15.52 -26.40
C SER A 323 0.22 -16.04 -24.96
N GLU A 324 0.03 -15.17 -23.96
CA GLU A 324 0.09 -15.50 -22.52
C GLU A 324 -1.30 -15.76 -21.94
N ILE A 325 -2.36 -15.27 -22.58
CA ILE A 325 -3.76 -15.52 -22.19
C ILE A 325 -4.07 -17.03 -22.23
N GLY A 326 -4.77 -17.51 -21.21
CA GLY A 326 -5.04 -18.94 -20.98
C GLY A 326 -3.89 -19.70 -20.32
N ARG A 327 -2.75 -19.04 -20.04
CA ARG A 327 -1.59 -19.61 -19.32
C ARG A 327 -1.31 -18.88 -18.01
N GLU A 328 -2.31 -18.22 -17.42
CA GLU A 328 -2.18 -17.31 -16.28
C GLU A 328 -1.47 -17.97 -15.09
N GLU A 329 -1.87 -19.19 -14.69
CA GLU A 329 -1.21 -19.90 -13.59
C GLU A 329 0.27 -20.22 -13.86
N ALA A 330 0.61 -20.54 -15.12
CA ALA A 330 1.98 -20.85 -15.49
C ALA A 330 2.84 -19.58 -15.44
N VAL A 331 2.32 -18.46 -15.95
CA VAL A 331 2.95 -17.15 -15.85
C VAL A 331 3.11 -16.76 -14.38
N LEU A 332 2.09 -16.91 -13.54
CA LEU A 332 2.21 -16.61 -12.10
C LEU A 332 3.32 -17.43 -11.44
N LYS A 333 3.42 -18.73 -11.70
CA LYS A 333 4.49 -19.59 -11.16
C LYS A 333 5.90 -19.23 -11.65
N GLU A 334 6.01 -18.64 -12.84
CA GLU A 334 7.27 -18.15 -13.35
C GLU A 334 7.74 -16.90 -12.59
N TRP A 335 6.82 -16.00 -12.25
CA TRP A 335 7.12 -14.67 -11.70
C TRP A 335 6.95 -14.54 -10.18
N LEU A 336 6.30 -15.50 -9.52
CA LEU A 336 6.05 -15.53 -8.09
C LEU A 336 6.45 -16.89 -7.51
N HIS A 337 6.72 -16.93 -6.21
CA HIS A 337 6.74 -18.18 -5.46
C HIS A 337 5.32 -18.59 -5.11
N CYS A 338 4.65 -19.33 -5.99
CA CYS A 338 3.29 -19.80 -5.76
C CYS A 338 3.26 -21.10 -4.94
N GLN A 339 2.31 -21.20 -4.02
CA GLN A 339 2.01 -22.41 -3.27
C GLN A 339 0.49 -22.67 -3.25
N LYS A 340 0.11 -23.92 -2.96
CA LYS A 340 -1.27 -24.26 -2.60
C LYS A 340 -1.32 -24.55 -1.10
N THR A 341 -2.20 -23.89 -0.37
CA THR A 341 -2.41 -24.14 1.05
C THR A 341 -3.07 -25.51 1.27
N LYS A 342 -3.20 -25.95 2.53
CA LYS A 342 -3.90 -27.20 2.86
C LYS A 342 -5.39 -27.11 2.47
N GLY A 343 -5.98 -25.92 2.58
CA GLY A 343 -7.32 -25.60 2.08
C GLY A 343 -7.44 -25.52 0.56
N GLY A 344 -6.33 -25.67 -0.18
CA GLY A 344 -6.31 -25.65 -1.65
C GLY A 344 -6.23 -24.26 -2.27
N LEU A 345 -6.03 -23.20 -1.45
CA LEU A 345 -5.94 -21.83 -1.93
C LEU A 345 -4.61 -21.62 -2.66
N LEU A 346 -4.66 -21.06 -3.88
CA LEU A 346 -3.46 -20.62 -4.58
C LEU A 346 -2.99 -19.28 -3.98
N VAL A 347 -1.76 -19.25 -3.50
CA VAL A 347 -1.15 -18.10 -2.81
C VAL A 347 0.22 -17.79 -3.38
N ALA A 348 0.62 -16.52 -3.33
CA ALA A 348 2.01 -16.08 -3.49
C ALA A 348 2.67 -15.98 -2.11
N VAL A 349 3.90 -16.46 -2.00
CA VAL A 349 4.71 -16.32 -0.80
C VAL A 349 5.44 -14.98 -0.84
N GLN A 350 5.26 -14.19 0.20
CA GLN A 350 5.98 -12.95 0.45
C GLN A 350 6.97 -13.16 1.60
N CYS A 351 8.27 -13.07 1.32
CA CYS A 351 9.30 -13.16 2.36
C CYS A 351 9.47 -11.80 3.06
N LEU A 352 9.41 -11.82 4.39
CA LEU A 352 9.67 -10.70 5.28
C LEU A 352 11.16 -10.75 5.65
N GLY A 353 11.99 -10.23 4.73
CA GLY A 353 13.44 -10.19 4.93
C GLY A 353 13.87 -9.26 6.07
N LYS A 354 15.16 -9.28 6.42
CA LYS A 354 15.71 -8.42 7.47
C LYS A 354 15.47 -6.94 7.15
N ARG A 355 14.91 -6.20 8.11
CA ARG A 355 14.69 -4.75 7.97
C ARG A 355 16.03 -4.01 7.75
N PRO A 356 16.14 -3.10 6.76
CA PRO A 356 17.28 -2.21 6.64
C PRO A 356 17.48 -1.39 7.92
N VAL A 357 18.73 -1.08 8.26
CA VAL A 357 19.09 -0.42 9.54
C VAL A 357 18.31 0.88 9.77
N ALA A 358 18.20 1.73 8.76
CA ALA A 358 17.47 3.00 8.88
C ALA A 358 15.95 2.78 9.06
N VAL A 359 15.37 1.79 8.38
CA VAL A 359 13.95 1.43 8.53
C VAL A 359 13.71 0.88 9.94
N LYS A 360 14.60 0.01 10.43
CA LYS A 360 14.54 -0.52 11.80
C LYS A 360 14.60 0.62 12.83
N GLN A 361 15.57 1.53 12.72
CA GLN A 361 15.69 2.68 13.62
C GLN A 361 14.40 3.52 13.66
N MET A 362 13.81 3.79 12.49
CA MET A 362 12.55 4.53 12.38
C MET A 362 11.39 3.81 13.07
N VAL A 363 11.28 2.49 12.91
CA VAL A 363 10.22 1.67 13.54
C VAL A 363 10.43 1.57 15.05
N ASP A 364 11.65 1.34 15.52
CA ASP A 364 11.98 1.22 16.94
C ASP A 364 11.66 2.52 17.70
N GLU A 365 12.06 3.67 17.16
CA GLU A 365 11.78 4.97 17.79
C GLU A 365 10.28 5.31 17.79
N TRP A 366 9.55 4.91 16.75
CA TRP A 366 8.10 5.01 16.69
C TRP A 366 7.43 4.12 17.76
N LEU A 367 7.86 2.86 17.92
CA LEU A 367 7.35 1.94 18.95
C LEU A 367 7.65 2.42 20.37
N ASP A 368 8.83 2.99 20.61
CA ASP A 368 9.24 3.52 21.91
C ASP A 368 8.29 4.60 22.44
N HIS A 369 7.60 5.32 21.55
CA HIS A 369 6.52 6.20 21.95
C HIS A 369 5.41 5.45 22.71
N TYR A 370 4.91 4.34 22.17
CA TYR A 370 3.84 3.55 22.76
C TYR A 370 4.31 2.78 24.01
N ARG A 371 5.55 2.29 24.01
CA ARG A 371 6.17 1.69 25.22
C ARG A 371 6.21 2.69 26.38
N ARG A 372 6.54 3.96 26.10
CA ARG A 372 6.50 5.03 27.12
C ARG A 372 5.09 5.33 27.60
N LEU A 373 4.10 5.38 26.71
CA LEU A 373 2.68 5.60 27.09
C LEU A 373 2.19 4.52 28.06
N GLN A 374 2.54 3.26 27.82
CA GLN A 374 2.20 2.15 28.71
C GLN A 374 2.79 2.30 30.13
N THR A 375 3.97 2.90 30.26
CA THR A 375 4.64 3.11 31.56
C THR A 375 4.13 4.32 32.34
N GLN A 376 3.33 5.21 31.72
CA GLN A 376 2.77 6.36 32.41
C GLN A 376 1.56 5.94 33.26
N PRO A 377 1.48 6.33 34.54
CA PRO A 377 0.29 6.05 35.34
C PRO A 377 -0.90 6.79 34.72
N ALA A 378 -1.97 6.05 34.40
CA ALA A 378 -3.21 6.61 33.86
C ALA A 378 -3.65 7.79 34.73
N ALA A 379 -3.57 9.01 34.17
CA ALA A 379 -4.14 10.17 34.84
C ALA A 379 -5.64 9.90 35.00
N LEU A 380 -6.08 9.77 36.26
CA LEU A 380 -7.48 9.67 36.64
C LEU A 380 -8.24 10.81 35.95
N SER A 381 -8.93 10.49 34.86
CA SER A 381 -9.88 11.38 34.22
C SER A 381 -11.08 11.48 35.16
N ILE A 382 -10.99 12.38 36.14
CA ILE A 382 -12.14 12.84 36.90
C ILE A 382 -12.99 13.63 35.91
N LYS A 383 -13.88 12.94 35.20
CA LYS A 383 -15.06 13.59 34.61
C LYS A 383 -15.84 14.16 35.78
N SER A 384 -15.66 15.45 36.05
CA SER A 384 -16.50 16.20 36.95
C SER A 384 -17.93 16.19 36.39
N THR A 385 -18.74 15.27 36.88
CA THR A 385 -20.20 15.38 36.87
C THR A 385 -20.59 16.55 37.75
N PHE A 386 -20.53 17.77 37.21
CA PHE A 386 -21.34 18.86 37.73
C PHE A 386 -22.76 18.62 37.21
N SER A 387 -23.51 17.81 37.97
CA SER A 387 -24.98 17.86 37.95
C SER A 387 -25.36 19.17 38.61
N SER A 388 -25.80 20.13 37.81
CA SER A 388 -26.46 21.34 38.31
C SER A 388 -27.88 20.96 38.69
N ASP A 389 -28.08 20.54 39.93
CA ASP A 389 -29.41 20.52 40.53
C ASP A 389 -29.88 21.97 40.63
N GLY A 390 -30.85 22.34 39.80
CA GLY A 390 -31.58 23.59 39.90
C GLY A 390 -32.53 23.51 41.08
N GLU A 391 -32.09 24.04 42.22
CA GLU A 391 -33.01 24.41 43.30
C GLU A 391 -33.88 25.58 42.81
N SER A 392 -35.18 25.30 42.71
CA SER A 392 -36.24 26.28 42.80
C SER A 392 -36.17 26.98 44.16
N ASP A 393 -36.31 28.30 44.18
CA ASP A 393 -37.11 28.95 45.22
C ASP A 393 -37.55 30.36 44.78
N ASP A 394 -38.78 30.65 45.18
CA ASP A 394 -39.60 31.84 44.92
C ASP A 394 -39.02 33.12 45.55
N GLU A 395 -39.15 34.25 44.83
CA GLU A 395 -39.81 35.51 45.23
C GLU A 395 -39.67 36.61 44.15
#